data_AF-A0A2M8N5F1-F1
#
_entry.id   AF-A0A2M8N5F1-F1
#
_cell.length_a   1.000
_cell.length_b   1.000
_cell.length_c   1.000
_cell.angle_alpha   90.00
_cell.angle_beta   90.00
_cell.angle_gamma   90.00
#
_symmetry.space_group_name_H-M   'P 1'
#
loop_
_entity.id
_entity.type
_entity.pdbx_description
1 polymer ?
#
loop_
_entity_poly.entity_id
_entity_poly.type
_entity_poly.pdbx_seq_one_letter_code
_entity_poly.pdbx_strand_id
1 'polypeptide(L)'
;GTFIAALTLTWVGRKLDLHGNRRMGVIVGLLFAIVLVLCSFISGPMMLLFAFVGIRGLGQGSLSLVSSTSIANWFMLRRGRMMAILSLGFALFQGLYVNGLRILLETMDWRQVFVLLGIGVAVVTIPLFGLLMRNTPEEYGLLPDNEPVKREKQDKSLEINEDNWTLSEAMRTPILWIF
;
A
#
# COMPACT_ATOMS: atom_id res chain seq x y z
N GLY A 1 5.22 -15.84 12.13
CA GLY A 1 4.29 -15.09 11.26
C GLY A 1 4.92 -13.85 10.66
N THR A 2 5.35 -12.90 11.51
CA THR A 2 5.89 -11.59 11.11
C THR A 2 7.15 -11.66 10.23
N PHE A 3 8.04 -12.65 10.45
CA PHE A 3 9.24 -12.84 9.62
C PHE A 3 8.95 -13.23 8.16
N ILE A 4 7.96 -14.10 7.92
CA ILE A 4 7.56 -14.51 6.56
C ILE A 4 6.85 -13.34 5.85
N ALA A 5 6.05 -12.58 6.59
CA ALA A 5 5.45 -11.34 6.08
C ALA A 5 6.52 -10.31 5.69
N ALA A 6 7.58 -10.16 6.49
CA ALA A 6 8.71 -9.27 6.19
C ALA A 6 9.50 -9.70 4.94
N LEU A 7 9.69 -11.01 4.71
CA LEU A 7 10.27 -11.54 3.47
C LEU A 7 9.35 -11.28 2.26
N THR A 8 8.03 -11.40 2.45
CA THR A 8 7.06 -11.12 1.39
C THR A 8 7.07 -9.63 1.04
N LEU A 9 7.15 -8.75 2.05
CA LEU A 9 7.26 -7.29 1.90
C LEU A 9 8.53 -6.86 1.17
N THR A 10 9.68 -7.45 1.47
CA THR A 10 10.95 -7.14 0.77
C THR A 10 10.93 -7.59 -0.68
N TRP A 11 10.28 -8.72 -0.98
CA TRP A 11 10.11 -9.19 -2.36
C TRP A 11 9.08 -8.38 -3.14
N VAL A 12 7.97 -8.02 -2.49
CA VAL A 12 6.94 -7.13 -3.04
C VAL A 12 7.52 -5.75 -3.32
N GLY A 13 8.25 -5.14 -2.38
CA GLY A 13 8.91 -3.85 -2.56
C GLY A 13 9.84 -3.82 -3.77
N ARG A 14 10.72 -4.82 -3.90
CA ARG A 14 11.60 -4.93 -5.08
C ARG A 14 10.85 -5.09 -6.40
N LYS A 15 9.71 -5.78 -6.41
CA LYS A 15 8.89 -5.91 -7.63
C LYS A 15 8.05 -4.67 -7.92
N LEU A 16 7.68 -3.91 -6.88
CA LEU A 16 6.94 -2.66 -6.96
C LEU A 16 7.78 -1.58 -7.67
N ASP A 17 9.08 -1.53 -7.35
CA ASP A 17 10.06 -0.64 -8.01
C ASP A 17 10.29 -1.01 -9.48
N LEU A 18 10.10 -2.29 -9.87
CA LEU A 18 10.38 -2.78 -11.22
C LEU A 18 9.17 -2.82 -12.17
N HIS A 19 7.95 -3.03 -11.66
CA HIS A 19 6.74 -3.30 -12.50
C HIS A 19 5.71 -2.17 -12.49
N GLY A 20 5.97 -1.09 -11.75
CA GLY A 20 5.07 0.05 -11.63
C GLY A 20 3.94 -0.18 -10.62
N ASN A 21 3.55 0.91 -9.95
CA ASN A 21 2.61 0.89 -8.83
C ASN A 21 1.23 0.33 -9.21
N ARG A 22 0.78 0.57 -10.44
CA ARG A 22 -0.51 0.12 -10.97
C ARG A 22 -0.64 -1.41 -11.00
N ARG A 23 0.34 -2.09 -11.60
CA ARG A 23 0.31 -3.57 -11.74
C ARG A 23 0.49 -4.23 -10.38
N MET A 24 1.39 -3.70 -9.55
CA MET A 24 1.67 -4.29 -8.26
C MET A 24 0.48 -4.18 -7.31
N GLY A 25 -0.23 -3.05 -7.30
CA GLY A 25 -1.43 -2.88 -6.50
C GLY A 25 -2.57 -3.82 -6.88
N VAL A 26 -2.80 -4.06 -8.17
CA VAL A 26 -3.78 -5.05 -8.64
C VAL A 26 -3.39 -6.47 -8.21
N ILE A 27 -2.11 -6.85 -8.36
CA ILE A 27 -1.62 -8.18 -7.98
C ILE A 27 -1.75 -8.40 -6.46
N VAL A 28 -1.26 -7.46 -5.66
CA VAL A 28 -1.33 -7.53 -4.19
C VAL A 28 -2.78 -7.58 -3.71
N GLY A 29 -3.65 -6.76 -4.30
CA GLY A 29 -5.08 -6.75 -4.02
C GLY A 29 -5.77 -8.08 -4.33
N LEU A 30 -5.49 -8.66 -5.49
CA LEU A 30 -6.01 -9.97 -5.89
C LEU A 30 -5.52 -11.07 -4.95
N LEU A 31 -4.23 -11.10 -4.62
CA LEU A 31 -3.70 -12.06 -3.67
C LEU A 31 -4.35 -11.90 -2.28
N PHE A 32 -4.58 -10.67 -1.83
CA PHE A 32 -5.25 -10.42 -0.57
C PHE A 32 -6.71 -10.89 -0.58
N ALA A 33 -7.44 -10.62 -1.67
CA ALA A 33 -8.80 -11.12 -1.86
C ALA A 33 -8.87 -12.66 -1.84
N ILE A 34 -7.92 -13.34 -2.50
CA ILE A 34 -7.81 -14.81 -2.48
C ILE A 34 -7.58 -15.31 -1.05
N VAL A 35 -6.67 -14.68 -0.29
CA VAL A 35 -6.42 -15.06 1.11
C VAL A 35 -7.67 -14.89 1.95
N LEU A 36 -8.45 -13.82 1.77
CA LEU A 36 -9.71 -13.62 2.49
C LEU A 36 -10.73 -14.71 2.15
N VAL A 37 -10.89 -15.08 0.86
CA VAL A 37 -11.77 -16.18 0.47
C VAL A 37 -11.29 -17.52 1.04
N LEU A 38 -9.98 -17.78 1.03
CA LEU A 38 -9.40 -18.98 1.66
C LEU A 38 -9.68 -19.05 3.16
N CYS A 39 -9.84 -17.91 3.84
CA CYS A 39 -10.23 -17.88 5.26
C CYS A 39 -11.60 -18.52 5.50
N SER A 40 -12.51 -18.42 4.53
CA SER A 40 -13.82 -19.06 4.60
C SER A 40 -13.75 -20.59 4.63
N PHE A 41 -12.65 -21.19 4.17
CA PHE A 41 -12.47 -22.65 4.08
C PHE A 41 -11.57 -23.21 5.19
N ILE A 42 -11.18 -22.40 6.18
CA ILE A 42 -10.32 -22.87 7.26
C ILE A 42 -11.01 -23.97 8.06
N SER A 43 -10.30 -25.08 8.21
CA SER A 43 -10.73 -26.26 8.97
C SER A 43 -9.64 -26.80 9.90
N GLY A 44 -8.42 -26.23 9.87
CA GLY A 44 -7.31 -26.67 10.73
C GLY A 44 -6.36 -25.55 11.16
N PRO A 45 -5.56 -25.79 12.22
CA PRO A 45 -4.68 -24.78 12.82
C PRO A 45 -3.56 -24.32 11.88
N MET A 46 -3.04 -25.19 11.01
CA MET A 46 -2.04 -24.82 10.02
C MET A 46 -2.61 -23.85 8.96
N MET A 47 -3.82 -24.11 8.46
CA MET A 47 -4.51 -23.20 7.55
C MET A 47 -4.78 -21.84 8.20
N LEU A 48 -5.13 -21.82 9.48
CA LEU A 48 -5.31 -20.58 10.24
C LEU A 48 -4.00 -19.77 10.33
N LEU A 49 -2.86 -20.43 10.54
CA LEU A 49 -1.55 -19.77 10.55
C LEU A 49 -1.21 -19.16 9.18
N PHE A 50 -1.41 -19.89 8.08
CA PHE A 50 -1.18 -19.36 6.73
C PHE A 50 -2.10 -18.19 6.40
N ALA A 51 -3.39 -18.30 6.75
CA ALA A 51 -4.36 -17.22 6.59
C ALA A 51 -3.95 -15.97 7.39
N PHE A 52 -3.56 -16.14 8.65
CA PHE A 52 -3.12 -15.02 9.50
C PHE A 52 -1.88 -14.32 8.93
N VAL A 53 -0.91 -15.09 8.46
CA VAL A 53 0.31 -14.55 7.82
C VAL A 53 -0.04 -13.83 6.51
N GLY A 54 -0.92 -14.41 5.69
CA GLY A 54 -1.38 -13.79 4.44
C GLY A 54 -2.11 -12.47 4.69
N ILE A 55 -3.05 -12.44 5.64
CA ILE A 55 -3.80 -11.22 5.98
C ILE A 55 -2.86 -10.12 6.46
N ARG A 56 -1.94 -10.45 7.38
CA ARG A 56 -0.99 -9.46 7.92
C ARG A 56 0.01 -8.99 6.87
N GLY A 57 0.55 -9.90 6.06
CA GLY A 57 1.58 -9.58 5.07
C GLY A 57 1.05 -8.81 3.87
N LEU A 58 -0.08 -9.24 3.31
CA LEU A 58 -0.66 -8.63 2.11
C LEU A 58 -1.53 -7.41 2.44
N GLY A 59 -2.36 -7.52 3.48
CA GLY A 59 -3.27 -6.45 3.90
C GLY A 59 -2.53 -5.26 4.50
N GLN A 60 -1.99 -5.42 5.71
CA GLN A 60 -1.31 -4.30 6.39
C GLN A 60 0.04 -3.94 5.79
N GLY A 61 0.81 -4.94 5.33
CA GLY A 61 2.14 -4.71 4.78
C GLY A 61 2.12 -4.15 3.36
N SER A 62 1.77 -5.01 2.42
CA SER A 62 1.95 -4.76 1.00
C SER A 62 1.03 -3.65 0.47
N LEU A 63 -0.27 -3.68 0.80
CA LEU A 63 -1.22 -2.69 0.30
C LEU A 63 -0.97 -1.28 0.87
N SER A 64 -0.57 -1.19 2.14
CA SER A 64 -0.17 0.07 2.77
C SER A 64 1.05 0.67 2.09
N LEU A 65 2.07 -0.16 1.80
CA LEU A 65 3.29 0.27 1.11
C LEU A 65 3.00 0.76 -0.32
N VAL A 66 2.19 0.03 -1.10
CA VAL A 66 1.78 0.44 -2.45
C VAL A 66 1.06 1.79 -2.41
N SER A 67 0.17 1.98 -1.43
CA SER A 67 -0.62 3.20 -1.29
C SER A 67 0.24 4.40 -0.88
N SER A 68 1.13 4.23 0.10
CA SER A 68 2.00 5.30 0.57
C SER A 68 3.04 5.71 -0.47
N THR A 69 3.67 4.74 -1.15
CA THR A 69 4.62 5.01 -2.24
C THR A 69 3.95 5.71 -3.43
N SER A 70 2.73 5.32 -3.79
CA SER A 70 1.97 6.00 -4.85
C SER A 70 1.74 7.47 -4.55
N ILE A 71 1.41 7.80 -3.31
CA ILE A 71 1.11 9.17 -2.91
C ILE A 71 2.39 9.99 -2.79
N ALA A 72 3.48 9.38 -2.32
CA ALA A 72 4.79 10.02 -2.32
C ALA A 72 5.25 10.36 -3.75
N ASN A 73 5.00 9.49 -4.72
CA ASN A 73 5.37 9.72 -6.11
C ASN A 73 4.50 10.78 -6.83
N TRP A 74 3.25 10.97 -6.41
CA TRP A 74 2.33 11.93 -7.04
C TRP A 74 2.35 13.33 -6.39
N PHE A 75 2.62 13.42 -5.09
CA PHE A 75 2.50 14.65 -4.30
C PHE A 75 3.78 14.93 -3.51
N MET A 76 4.79 15.51 -4.15
CA MET A 76 6.06 15.82 -3.49
C MET A 76 5.94 17.01 -2.52
N LEU A 77 5.29 18.11 -2.93
CA LEU A 77 5.20 19.34 -2.11
C LEU A 77 4.16 19.21 -1.00
N ARG A 78 3.10 18.44 -1.24
CA ARG A 78 1.96 18.28 -0.30
C ARG A 78 1.92 16.91 0.39
N ARG A 79 3.03 16.14 0.34
CA ARG A 79 3.14 14.79 0.94
C ARG A 79 2.58 14.70 2.36
N GLY A 80 2.92 15.65 3.23
CA GLY A 80 2.49 15.64 4.64
C GLY A 80 0.98 15.79 4.81
N ARG A 81 0.33 16.63 3.99
CA ARG A 81 -1.13 16.82 4.02
C ARG A 81 -1.85 15.59 3.47
N MET A 82 -1.36 15.03 2.36
CA MET A 82 -1.95 13.82 1.78
C MET A 82 -1.83 12.62 2.72
N MET A 83 -0.67 12.45 3.37
CA MET A 83 -0.49 11.41 4.39
C MET A 83 -1.38 11.62 5.61
N ALA A 84 -1.62 12.87 6.04
CA ALA A 84 -2.58 13.17 7.09
C ALA A 84 -4.02 12.81 6.68
N ILE A 85 -4.44 13.12 5.44
CA ILE A 85 -5.77 12.76 4.91
C ILE A 85 -5.93 11.24 4.84
N LEU A 86 -4.91 10.52 4.37
CA LEU A 86 -4.90 9.05 4.39
C LEU A 86 -5.06 8.50 5.80
N SER A 87 -4.34 9.07 6.76
CA SER A 87 -4.37 8.62 8.15
C SER A 87 -5.74 8.85 8.79
N LEU A 88 -6.36 10.00 8.50
CA LEU A 88 -7.73 10.31 8.93
C LEU A 88 -8.73 9.34 8.29
N GLY A 89 -8.63 9.10 6.99
CA GLY A 89 -9.47 8.14 6.28
C GLY A 89 -9.35 6.73 6.86
N PHE A 90 -8.12 6.30 7.16
CA PHE A 90 -7.85 5.03 7.81
C PHE A 90 -8.48 4.94 9.22
N ALA A 91 -8.32 5.98 10.04
CA ALA A 91 -8.91 6.03 11.38
C ALA A 91 -10.45 6.00 11.34
N LEU A 92 -11.07 6.76 10.43
CA LEU A 92 -12.52 6.77 10.22
C LEU A 92 -13.02 5.39 9.77
N PHE A 93 -12.32 4.78 8.80
CA PHE A 93 -12.65 3.45 8.32
C PHE A 93 -12.54 2.42 9.44
N GLN A 94 -11.48 2.46 10.25
CA GLN A 94 -11.29 1.55 11.37
C GLN A 94 -12.42 1.65 12.41
N GLY A 95 -12.95 2.86 12.66
CA GLY A 95 -14.11 3.05 13.54
C GLY A 95 -15.43 2.52 12.97
N LEU A 96 -15.67 2.71 11.67
CA LEU A 96 -16.88 2.23 10.99
C LEU A 96 -16.86 0.72 10.73
N TYR A 97 -15.69 0.18 10.42
CA TYR A 97 -15.48 -1.21 10.02
C TYR A 97 -15.95 -2.20 11.08
N VAL A 98 -15.64 -1.94 12.37
CA VAL A 98 -16.02 -2.85 13.47
C VAL A 98 -17.53 -2.97 13.59
N ASN A 99 -18.26 -1.85 13.49
CA ASN A 99 -19.73 -1.86 13.55
C ASN A 99 -20.34 -2.57 12.33
N GLY A 100 -19.81 -2.32 11.14
CA GLY A 100 -20.26 -3.00 9.91
C GLY A 100 -20.05 -4.51 9.97
N LEU A 101 -18.88 -4.97 10.43
CA LEU A 101 -18.62 -6.40 10.62
C LEU A 101 -19.57 -7.04 11.61
N ARG A 102 -19.86 -6.37 12.73
CA ARG A 102 -20.75 -6.90 13.75
C ARG A 102 -22.14 -7.20 13.17
N ILE A 103 -22.72 -6.26 12.42
CA ILE A 103 -24.04 -6.43 11.78
C ILE A 103 -24.02 -7.61 10.79
N LEU A 104 -22.93 -7.75 10.03
CA LEU A 104 -22.75 -8.88 9.12
C LEU A 104 -22.69 -10.22 9.85
N LEU A 105 -21.97 -10.29 10.98
CA LEU A 105 -21.86 -11.51 11.77
C LEU A 105 -23.14 -11.87 12.54
N GLU A 106 -24.01 -10.89 12.80
CA GLU A 106 -25.35 -11.13 13.38
C GLU A 106 -26.32 -11.74 12.35
N THR A 107 -26.06 -11.57 11.06
CA THR A 107 -26.96 -11.99 9.96
C THR A 107 -26.40 -13.13 9.10
N MET A 108 -25.09 -13.32 9.07
CA MET A 108 -24.39 -14.29 8.24
C MET A 108 -23.32 -15.05 9.03
N ASP A 109 -23.00 -16.26 8.57
CA ASP A 109 -21.87 -17.00 9.11
C ASP A 109 -20.55 -16.27 8.81
N TRP A 110 -19.60 -16.33 9.75
CA TRP A 110 -18.26 -15.75 9.60
C TRP A 110 -17.56 -16.19 8.31
N ARG A 111 -17.82 -17.41 7.83
CA ARG A 111 -17.32 -17.93 6.55
C ARG A 111 -17.81 -17.07 5.38
N GLN A 112 -19.11 -16.81 5.32
CA GLN A 112 -19.73 -15.98 4.28
C GLN A 112 -19.24 -14.52 4.37
N VAL A 113 -19.03 -14.01 5.58
CA VAL A 113 -18.46 -12.67 5.79
C VAL A 113 -17.06 -12.56 5.18
N PHE A 114 -16.20 -13.57 5.34
CA PHE A 114 -14.88 -13.57 4.71
C PHE A 114 -14.92 -13.60 3.17
N VAL A 115 -15.86 -14.37 2.60
CA VAL A 115 -16.06 -14.37 1.14
C VAL A 115 -16.52 -12.99 0.66
N LEU A 116 -17.48 -12.39 1.36
CA LEU A 116 -18.00 -11.06 1.01
C LEU A 116 -16.92 -9.99 1.11
N LEU A 117 -16.07 -10.02 2.16
CA LEU A 117 -14.92 -9.12 2.29
C LEU A 117 -13.90 -9.34 1.17
N GLY A 118 -13.59 -10.59 0.82
CA GLY A 118 -12.66 -10.90 -0.28
C GLY A 118 -13.15 -10.37 -1.62
N ILE A 119 -14.44 -10.58 -1.93
CA ILE A 119 -15.07 -10.03 -3.14
C ILE A 119 -15.07 -8.49 -3.10
N GLY A 120 -15.44 -7.88 -1.96
CA GLY A 120 -15.44 -6.44 -1.79
C GLY A 120 -14.06 -5.82 -2.02
N VAL A 121 -13.00 -6.44 -1.48
CA VAL A 121 -11.62 -6.04 -1.73
C VAL A 121 -11.28 -6.17 -3.21
N ALA A 122 -11.58 -7.29 -3.87
CA ALA A 122 -11.30 -7.44 -5.30
C ALA A 122 -12.02 -6.36 -6.14
N VAL A 123 -13.31 -6.15 -5.89
CA VAL A 123 -14.15 -5.20 -6.62
C VAL A 123 -13.73 -3.75 -6.37
N VAL A 124 -13.18 -3.41 -5.21
CA VAL A 124 -12.66 -2.05 -4.95
C VAL A 124 -11.25 -1.91 -5.48
N THR A 125 -10.34 -2.82 -5.12
CA THR A 125 -8.91 -2.71 -5.44
C THR A 125 -8.64 -2.85 -6.93
N ILE A 126 -9.31 -3.75 -7.66
CA ILE A 126 -9.03 -3.95 -9.09
C ILE A 126 -9.35 -2.70 -9.92
N PRO A 127 -10.53 -2.07 -9.86
CA PRO A 127 -10.79 -0.85 -10.61
C PRO A 127 -10.07 0.36 -10.02
N LEU A 128 -9.90 0.45 -8.69
CA LEU A 128 -9.18 1.58 -8.10
C LEU A 128 -7.72 1.59 -8.56
N PHE A 129 -7.01 0.47 -8.45
CA PHE A 129 -5.63 0.41 -8.90
C PHE A 129 -5.55 0.31 -10.43
N GLY A 130 -6.47 -0.41 -11.07
CA GLY A 130 -6.48 -0.63 -12.51
C GLY A 130 -6.89 0.59 -13.34
N LEU A 131 -7.80 1.44 -12.87
CA LEU A 131 -8.30 2.60 -13.62
C LEU A 131 -7.79 3.93 -13.05
N LEU A 132 -7.69 4.04 -11.72
CA LEU A 132 -7.41 5.31 -11.05
C LEU A 132 -5.91 5.52 -10.79
N MET A 133 -5.15 4.47 -10.48
CA MET A 133 -3.69 4.59 -10.32
C MET A 133 -2.98 4.67 -11.66
N ARG A 134 -2.44 5.85 -11.93
CA ARG A 134 -1.46 6.09 -12.99
C ARG A 134 -0.06 6.02 -12.39
N ASN A 135 0.85 5.29 -13.04
CA ASN A 135 2.15 4.88 -12.48
C ASN A 135 3.01 6.06 -12.04
N THR A 136 3.17 7.06 -12.91
CA THR A 136 3.89 8.29 -12.64
C THR A 136 3.28 9.42 -13.46
N PRO A 137 3.27 10.67 -12.96
CA PRO A 137 2.87 11.83 -13.75
C PRO A 137 3.82 12.06 -14.95
N GLU A 138 5.08 11.64 -14.80
CA GLU A 138 6.14 11.72 -15.82
C GLU A 138 5.85 10.91 -17.10
N GLU A 139 5.23 9.72 -16.98
CA GLU A 139 4.81 8.91 -18.14
C GLU A 139 3.77 9.62 -19.03
N TYR A 140 3.11 10.66 -18.52
CA TYR A 140 2.10 11.45 -19.23
C TYR A 140 2.55 12.91 -19.47
N GLY A 141 3.83 13.23 -19.24
CA GLY A 141 4.38 14.58 -19.40
C GLY A 141 3.84 15.60 -18.40
N LEU A 142 3.32 15.14 -17.26
CA LEU A 142 2.80 15.98 -16.18
C LEU A 142 3.87 16.11 -15.08
N LEU A 143 3.97 17.30 -14.49
CA LEU A 143 4.80 17.52 -13.31
C LEU A 143 4.04 17.03 -12.06
N PRO A 144 4.73 16.44 -11.06
CA PRO A 144 4.16 16.21 -9.75
C PRO A 144 3.53 17.51 -9.22
N ASP A 145 2.30 17.45 -8.71
CA ASP A 145 1.50 18.60 -8.24
C ASP A 145 0.98 19.62 -9.28
N ASN A 146 1.19 19.45 -10.60
CA ASN A 146 0.70 20.37 -11.66
C ASN A 146 1.07 21.85 -11.46
N GLU A 147 1.99 22.15 -10.54
CA GLU A 147 2.65 23.43 -10.38
C GLU A 147 4.05 23.28 -11.00
N PRO A 148 4.53 24.23 -11.83
CA PRO A 148 5.96 24.30 -12.05
C PRO A 148 6.58 24.40 -10.67
N VAL A 149 7.55 23.54 -10.34
CA VAL A 149 8.37 23.73 -9.14
C VAL A 149 8.76 25.20 -9.16
N LYS A 150 8.15 26.00 -8.28
CA LYS A 150 8.56 27.37 -8.07
C LYS A 150 9.94 27.21 -7.47
N ARG A 151 10.96 27.15 -8.35
CA ARG A 151 12.28 27.66 -8.04
C ARG A 151 12.05 29.15 -7.80
N GLU A 152 11.54 29.46 -6.62
CA GLU A 152 11.70 30.80 -6.07
C GLU A 152 13.20 31.01 -6.09
N LYS A 153 13.61 31.93 -6.98
CA LYS A 153 14.93 32.53 -6.98
C LYS A 153 15.11 33.15 -5.60
N GLN A 154 15.62 32.37 -4.66
CA GLN A 154 16.22 32.88 -3.45
C GLN A 154 17.71 32.58 -3.55
N ASP A 155 18.46 33.68 -3.49
CA ASP A 155 19.89 33.78 -3.71
C ASP A 155 20.71 32.67 -3.04
N LYS A 156 21.56 32.07 -3.87
CA LYS A 156 22.87 31.45 -3.59
C LYS A 156 23.00 30.48 -2.39
N SER A 157 23.43 29.29 -2.77
CA SER A 157 24.01 28.17 -1.99
C SER A 157 23.00 27.13 -1.49
N LEU A 158 23.40 25.86 -1.66
CA LEU A 158 22.65 24.62 -1.44
C LEU A 158 21.94 24.09 -2.71
N GLU A 159 22.77 23.61 -3.65
CA GLU A 159 22.37 22.51 -4.53
C GLU A 159 21.96 21.32 -3.65
N ILE A 160 20.67 21.17 -3.40
CA ILE A 160 20.13 19.89 -2.95
C ILE A 160 20.06 19.03 -4.20
N ASN A 161 21.15 18.32 -4.48
CA ASN A 161 21.14 17.19 -5.39
C ASN A 161 20.11 16.20 -4.83
N GLU A 162 18.94 16.12 -5.45
CA GLU A 162 18.05 14.96 -5.32
C GLU A 162 18.71 13.79 -6.07
N ASP A 163 19.87 13.37 -5.58
CA ASP A 163 20.50 12.14 -6.05
C ASP A 163 19.58 11.00 -5.58
N ASN A 164 18.90 10.36 -6.54
CA ASN A 164 18.21 9.10 -6.32
C ASN A 164 19.26 8.04 -5.97
N TRP A 165 19.58 7.91 -4.69
CA TRP A 165 20.63 7.01 -4.23
C TRP A 165 20.24 5.57 -4.53
N THR A 166 21.18 4.84 -5.10
CA THR A 166 21.00 3.41 -5.30
C THR A 166 21.05 2.68 -3.95
N LEU A 167 20.42 1.51 -3.86
CA LEU A 167 20.36 0.70 -2.64
C LEU A 167 21.76 0.41 -2.04
N SER A 168 22.79 0.34 -2.90
CA SER A 168 24.19 0.14 -2.48
C SER A 168 24.83 1.39 -1.86
N GLU A 169 24.37 2.58 -2.23
CA GLU A 169 24.87 3.86 -1.70
C GLU A 169 24.19 4.20 -0.38
N ALA A 170 22.88 3.98 -0.28
CA ALA A 170 22.12 4.20 0.96
C ALA A 170 22.59 3.31 2.13
N MET A 171 22.98 2.06 1.85
CA MET A 171 23.54 1.16 2.87
C MET A 171 24.90 1.61 3.42
N ARG A 172 25.65 2.43 2.68
CA ARG A 172 26.96 2.93 3.09
C ARG A 172 26.89 4.20 3.92
N THR A 173 25.72 4.84 3.98
CA THR A 173 25.56 6.05 4.78
C THR A 173 25.19 5.76 6.23
N PRO A 174 25.88 6.41 7.19
CA PRO A 174 25.62 6.22 8.61
C PRO A 174 24.22 6.70 9.03
N ILE A 175 23.62 7.63 8.28
CA ILE A 175 22.26 8.12 8.51
C ILE A 175 21.19 7.03 8.40
N LEU A 176 21.41 6.00 7.58
CA LEU A 176 20.48 4.87 7.46
C LEU A 176 20.51 3.94 8.69
N TRP A 177 21.61 3.91 9.45
CA TRP A 177 21.81 3.00 10.58
C TRP A 177 21.47 3.62 11.94
N ILE A 178 21.26 4.94 11.97
CA ILE A 178 20.92 5.69 13.19
C ILE A 178 19.39 5.73 13.42
N PHE A 179 18.59 5.44 12.39
CA PHE A 179 17.14 5.25 12.46
C PHE A 179 16.76 3.77 12.49
#